data_AF-A0A933UNP0-F1
#
_entry.id   AF-A0A933UNP0-F1
#
_cell.length_a   1.000
_cell.length_b   1.000
_cell.length_c   1.000
_cell.angle_alpha   90.00
_cell.angle_beta   90.00
_cell.angle_gamma   90.00
#
_symmetry.space_group_name_H-M   'P 1'
#
loop_
_entity.id
_entity.type
_entity.pdbx_description
1 polymer ?
#
loop_
_entity_poly.entity_id
_entity_poly.type
_entity_poly.pdbx_seq_one_letter_code
_entity_poly.pdbx_strand_id
1 'polypeptide(L)'
;MADVQPRPGAAAVDPAVDPAADPTPVAPAPHAPTRALVPQPAERAPDAARGRRPAPNQLLALALAVGFVVAGAAGWAVTGGMAWTEHDHGRTLAGVAVNPLHNAVHLAVGLAGLVLWRRPGGVRGYGLLVAVLYAAVLVYGLVAAGRTWDVLNVNRADNLLHLVTVVLGLAVAAWPRPAGRSRGPAAAPGPHDTA
;
A
#
# COMPACT_ATOMS: atom_id res chain seq x y z
N MET A 1 17.68 -45.47 28.21
CA MET A 1 16.75 -45.87 29.27
C MET A 1 17.36 -45.47 30.60
N ALA A 2 16.85 -44.42 31.23
CA ALA A 2 17.02 -44.16 32.65
C ALA A 2 15.94 -43.15 33.04
N ASP A 3 14.93 -43.65 33.72
CA ASP A 3 13.79 -42.91 34.24
C ASP A 3 13.80 -43.01 35.77
N VAL A 4 13.29 -41.97 36.40
CA VAL A 4 12.77 -41.90 37.78
C VAL A 4 13.73 -42.19 38.96
N GLN A 5 13.82 -41.22 39.87
CA GLN A 5 13.58 -41.43 41.30
C GLN A 5 13.07 -40.14 42.00
N PRO A 6 12.25 -40.25 43.08
CA PRO A 6 11.33 -39.19 43.53
C PRO A 6 11.52 -38.67 44.98
N ARG A 7 11.21 -37.37 45.19
CA ARG A 7 10.56 -36.62 46.31
C ARG A 7 10.74 -37.03 47.84
N PRO A 8 10.03 -36.41 48.83
CA PRO A 8 10.40 -35.19 49.57
C PRO A 8 10.24 -35.28 51.13
N GLY A 9 10.50 -34.17 51.84
CA GLY A 9 9.98 -33.88 53.21
C GLY A 9 11.03 -33.97 54.32
N ALA A 10 10.92 -33.33 55.49
CA ALA A 10 10.16 -32.19 56.02
C ALA A 10 10.73 -31.89 57.42
N ALA A 11 10.63 -30.63 57.84
CA ALA A 11 10.59 -30.13 59.22
C ALA A 11 11.78 -30.32 60.18
N ALA A 12 12.33 -29.19 60.64
CA ALA A 12 12.77 -29.01 62.02
C ALA A 12 12.42 -27.59 62.49
N VAL A 13 11.91 -27.51 63.71
CA VAL A 13 11.30 -26.37 64.40
C VAL A 13 12.38 -25.68 65.25
N ASP A 14 12.33 -24.35 65.33
CA ASP A 14 13.09 -23.57 66.33
C ASP A 14 12.10 -22.86 67.29
N PRO A 15 12.28 -22.93 68.61
CA PRO A 15 11.40 -22.27 69.58
C PRO A 15 11.98 -20.95 70.12
N ALA A 16 11.06 -20.16 70.69
CA ALA A 16 11.26 -19.04 71.62
C ALA A 16 11.67 -17.67 71.03
N VAL A 17 10.81 -16.65 71.19
CA VAL A 17 11.08 -15.40 71.96
C VAL A 17 9.74 -14.75 72.37
N ASP A 18 9.77 -14.23 73.59
CA ASP A 18 8.78 -13.63 74.50
C ASP A 18 7.90 -12.47 73.95
N PRO A 19 6.71 -12.22 74.55
CA PRO A 19 5.77 -11.16 74.19
C PRO A 19 5.97 -9.92 75.09
N ALA A 20 6.57 -8.84 74.55
CA ALA A 20 6.45 -7.50 75.14
C ALA A 20 6.92 -6.43 74.16
N ALA A 21 6.01 -5.94 73.31
CA ALA A 21 6.13 -4.63 72.69
C ALA A 21 4.74 -4.17 72.27
N ASP A 22 4.15 -3.30 73.07
CA ASP A 22 2.94 -2.54 72.78
C ASP A 22 3.27 -1.45 71.75
N PRO A 23 2.76 -1.48 70.50
CA PRO A 23 2.91 -0.37 69.59
C PRO A 23 1.69 0.55 69.68
N THR A 24 1.94 1.74 70.23
CA THR A 24 1.18 2.99 70.16
C THR A 24 0.18 3.14 68.99
N PRO A 25 -0.97 3.81 69.21
CA PRO A 25 -1.96 4.04 68.16
C PRO A 25 -1.39 4.91 67.03
N VAL A 26 -1.33 4.35 65.82
CA VAL A 26 -0.97 5.06 64.60
C VAL A 26 -2.12 6.00 64.23
N ALA A 27 -1.87 7.31 64.26
CA ALA A 27 -2.81 8.30 63.75
C ALA A 27 -3.04 8.11 62.23
N PRO A 28 -4.27 8.26 61.71
CA PRO A 28 -4.53 8.13 60.28
C PRO A 28 -3.82 9.25 59.50
N ALA A 29 -3.16 8.89 58.40
CA ALA A 29 -2.50 9.82 57.50
C ALA A 29 -3.50 10.82 56.90
N PRO A 30 -3.11 12.09 56.65
CA PRO A 30 -3.98 13.07 56.02
C PRO A 30 -4.31 12.65 54.58
N HIS A 31 -5.59 12.68 54.23
CA HIS A 31 -6.08 12.45 52.88
C HIS A 31 -5.48 13.47 51.91
N ALA A 32 -4.77 13.01 50.89
CA ALA A 32 -4.29 13.86 49.81
C ALA A 32 -5.47 14.55 49.10
N PRO A 33 -5.36 15.84 48.73
CA PRO A 33 -6.45 16.53 48.06
C PRO A 33 -6.72 15.88 46.70
N THR A 34 -7.97 15.48 46.48
CA THR A 34 -8.49 15.05 45.17
C THR A 34 -8.18 16.12 44.15
N ARG A 35 -7.15 15.88 43.31
CA ARG A 35 -6.84 16.73 42.17
C ARG A 35 -8.08 16.77 41.28
N ALA A 36 -8.74 17.92 41.23
CA ALA A 36 -9.86 18.15 40.33
C ALA A 36 -9.41 17.76 38.91
N LEU A 37 -9.99 16.69 38.38
CA LEU A 37 -9.83 16.30 36.99
C LEU A 37 -10.45 17.43 36.17
N VAL A 38 -9.62 18.36 35.70
CA VAL A 38 -10.04 19.32 34.67
C VAL A 38 -10.67 18.51 33.55
N PRO A 39 -11.95 18.71 33.21
CA PRO A 39 -12.55 18.04 32.08
C PRO A 39 -11.72 18.39 30.85
N GLN A 40 -10.94 17.44 30.35
CA GLN A 40 -10.30 17.57 29.07
C GLN A 40 -11.43 17.83 28.06
N PRO A 41 -11.47 18.98 27.36
CA PRO A 41 -12.47 19.20 26.34
C PRO A 41 -12.38 18.03 25.37
N ALA A 42 -13.53 17.36 25.19
CA ALA A 42 -13.67 16.12 24.42
C ALA A 42 -12.67 16.09 23.27
N GLU A 43 -11.78 15.09 23.28
CA GLU A 43 -10.86 14.78 22.19
C GLU A 43 -11.54 15.10 20.87
N ARG A 44 -10.92 15.97 20.07
CA ARG A 44 -11.38 16.30 18.72
C ARG A 44 -11.87 15.01 18.06
N ALA A 45 -13.18 14.94 17.82
CA ALA A 45 -13.79 13.86 17.08
C ALA A 45 -12.93 13.57 15.83
N PRO A 46 -12.70 12.30 15.48
CA PRO A 46 -11.73 11.96 14.44
C PRO A 46 -12.07 12.71 13.15
N ASP A 47 -11.12 13.51 12.66
CA ASP A 47 -11.10 14.06 11.29
C ASP A 47 -11.17 12.94 10.20
N ALA A 48 -11.32 11.66 10.60
CA ALA A 48 -11.39 10.45 9.80
C ALA A 48 -12.57 10.41 8.80
N ALA A 49 -13.58 11.28 8.94
CA ALA A 49 -14.70 11.37 8.01
C ALA A 49 -14.47 12.35 6.84
N ARG A 50 -13.44 13.21 6.88
CA ARG A 50 -13.06 14.00 5.69
C ARG A 50 -12.27 13.10 4.77
N GLY A 51 -12.96 12.50 3.79
CA GLY A 51 -12.36 11.66 2.75
C GLY A 51 -11.09 12.33 2.20
N ARG A 52 -9.93 11.69 2.42
CA ARG A 52 -8.66 12.18 1.88
C ARG A 52 -8.80 12.26 0.36
N ARG A 53 -8.72 13.47 -0.20
CA ARG A 53 -8.74 13.64 -1.66
C ARG A 53 -7.62 12.78 -2.28
N PRO A 54 -7.89 12.06 -3.37
CA PRO A 54 -6.86 11.27 -4.04
C PRO A 54 -5.67 12.15 -4.43
N ALA A 55 -4.46 11.63 -4.23
CA ALA A 55 -3.25 12.30 -4.68
C ALA A 55 -3.18 12.29 -6.23
N PRO A 56 -2.45 13.24 -6.86
CA PRO A 56 -2.39 13.32 -8.33
C PRO A 56 -1.91 12.03 -9.00
N ASN A 57 -0.94 11.31 -8.43
CA ASN A 57 -0.50 10.02 -8.98
C ASN A 57 -1.56 8.92 -8.88
N GLN A 58 -2.46 8.99 -7.90
CA GLN A 58 -3.60 8.08 -7.81
C GLN A 58 -4.62 8.36 -8.91
N LEU A 59 -4.86 9.63 -9.24
CA LEU A 59 -5.72 10.02 -10.35
C LEU A 59 -5.11 9.63 -11.69
N LEU A 60 -3.80 9.81 -11.87
CA LEU A 60 -3.10 9.37 -13.08
C LEU A 60 -3.12 7.84 -13.22
N ALA A 61 -2.87 7.10 -12.13
CA ALA A 61 -2.99 5.65 -12.11
C ALA A 61 -4.41 5.18 -12.46
N LEU A 62 -5.43 5.85 -11.91
CA LEU A 62 -6.83 5.59 -12.23
C LEU A 62 -7.12 5.85 -13.72
N ALA A 63 -6.63 6.96 -14.27
CA ALA A 63 -6.81 7.30 -15.67
C ALA A 63 -6.19 6.25 -16.60
N LEU A 64 -4.97 5.80 -16.31
CA LEU A 64 -4.32 4.69 -17.03
C LEU A 64 -5.13 3.40 -16.92
N ALA A 65 -5.56 3.04 -15.71
CA ALA A 65 -6.33 1.83 -15.46
C ALA A 65 -7.65 1.81 -16.24
N VAL A 66 -8.42 2.91 -16.18
CA VAL A 66 -9.66 3.07 -16.95
C VAL A 66 -9.37 3.05 -18.45
N GLY A 67 -8.33 3.74 -18.91
CA GLY A 67 -7.91 3.74 -20.31
C GLY A 67 -7.66 2.33 -20.84
N PHE A 68 -6.92 1.51 -20.10
CA PHE A 68 -6.67 0.11 -20.49
C PHE A 68 -7.93 -0.75 -20.47
N VAL A 69 -8.82 -0.58 -19.49
CA VAL A 69 -10.10 -1.29 -19.47
C VAL A 69 -10.94 -0.92 -20.70
N VAL A 70 -11.04 0.37 -21.01
CA VAL A 70 -11.80 0.86 -22.17
C VAL A 70 -11.17 0.35 -23.47
N ALA A 71 -9.85 0.47 -23.63
CA ALA A 71 -9.15 0.01 -24.83
C ALA A 71 -9.30 -1.50 -25.02
N GLY A 72 -9.07 -2.30 -23.98
CA GLY A 72 -9.23 -3.75 -24.04
C GLY A 72 -10.68 -4.17 -24.34
N ALA A 73 -11.67 -3.54 -23.71
CA ALA A 73 -13.09 -3.83 -23.96
C ALA A 73 -13.53 -3.41 -25.37
N ALA A 74 -13.14 -2.22 -25.82
CA ALA A 74 -13.44 -1.74 -27.17
C ALA A 74 -12.73 -2.57 -28.25
N GLY A 75 -11.52 -3.04 -27.97
CA GLY A 75 -10.77 -3.91 -28.88
C GLY A 75 -11.51 -5.20 -29.20
N TRP A 76 -12.22 -5.81 -28.23
CA TRP A 76 -13.03 -7.00 -28.48
C TRP A 76 -14.14 -6.78 -29.51
N ALA A 77 -14.69 -5.56 -29.61
CA ALA A 77 -15.67 -5.22 -30.64
C ALA A 77 -15.05 -5.17 -32.05
N VAL A 78 -13.74 -4.97 -32.16
CA VAL A 78 -12.99 -4.91 -33.43
C VAL A 78 -12.45 -6.29 -33.83
N THR A 79 -12.05 -7.11 -32.85
CA THR A 79 -11.36 -8.39 -33.05
C THR A 79 -12.29 -9.60 -33.13
N GLY A 80 -13.59 -9.38 -33.33
CA GLY A 80 -14.57 -10.46 -33.46
C GLY A 80 -14.21 -11.42 -34.61
N GLY A 81 -14.18 -12.72 -34.30
CA GLY A 81 -13.88 -13.78 -35.27
C GLY A 81 -12.39 -14.04 -35.51
N MET A 82 -11.49 -13.27 -34.90
CA MET A 82 -10.05 -13.53 -35.00
C MET A 82 -9.60 -14.62 -34.03
N ALA A 83 -8.56 -15.37 -34.41
CA ALA A 83 -7.87 -16.25 -33.48
C ALA A 83 -7.10 -15.43 -32.43
N TRP A 84 -6.79 -16.07 -31.29
CA TRP A 84 -6.26 -15.37 -30.11
C TRP A 84 -4.99 -14.54 -30.37
N THR A 85 -4.05 -15.10 -31.13
CA THR A 85 -2.76 -14.51 -31.46
C THR A 85 -2.65 -14.14 -32.94
N GLU A 86 -3.78 -14.00 -33.63
CA GLU A 86 -3.79 -13.59 -35.03
C GLU A 86 -3.20 -12.18 -35.18
N HIS A 87 -2.42 -11.99 -36.23
CA HIS A 87 -1.82 -10.69 -36.56
C HIS A 87 -2.38 -10.18 -37.91
N ASP A 88 -3.14 -9.11 -37.84
CA ASP A 88 -3.66 -8.37 -38.99
C ASP A 88 -3.63 -6.88 -38.66
N HIS A 89 -2.67 -6.16 -39.23
CA HIS A 89 -2.53 -4.72 -39.02
C HIS A 89 -3.67 -3.90 -39.62
N GLY A 90 -4.60 -4.51 -40.38
CA GLY A 90 -5.86 -3.89 -40.81
C GLY A 90 -6.90 -3.80 -39.69
N ARG A 91 -6.76 -4.59 -38.62
CA ARG A 91 -7.68 -4.63 -37.47
C ARG A 91 -7.21 -3.67 -36.40
N THR A 92 -7.69 -2.43 -36.50
CA THR A 92 -7.21 -1.34 -35.64
C THR A 92 -8.32 -0.69 -34.81
N LEU A 93 -7.95 -0.23 -33.62
CA LEU A 93 -8.75 0.64 -32.76
C LEU A 93 -8.04 1.99 -32.69
N ALA A 94 -8.61 3.05 -33.26
CA ALA A 94 -7.97 4.39 -33.29
C ALA A 94 -6.52 4.40 -33.84
N GLY A 95 -6.21 3.50 -34.80
CA GLY A 95 -4.90 3.39 -35.44
C GLY A 95 -3.90 2.46 -34.74
N VAL A 96 -4.20 1.96 -33.53
CA VAL A 96 -3.41 0.89 -32.88
C VAL A 96 -3.93 -0.47 -33.32
N ALA A 97 -3.03 -1.39 -33.67
CA ALA A 97 -3.43 -2.72 -34.11
C ALA A 97 -3.73 -3.60 -32.90
N VAL A 98 -4.83 -4.34 -32.99
CA VAL A 98 -5.38 -5.09 -31.86
C VAL A 98 -5.62 -6.53 -32.23
N ASN A 99 -5.49 -7.44 -31.26
CA ASN A 99 -5.95 -8.81 -31.36
C ASN A 99 -6.51 -9.27 -30.00
N PRO A 100 -7.18 -10.43 -29.93
CA PRO A 100 -7.81 -10.88 -28.68
C PRO A 100 -6.83 -11.00 -27.51
N LEU A 101 -5.60 -11.50 -27.74
CA LEU A 101 -4.57 -11.58 -26.70
C LEU A 101 -4.17 -10.19 -26.18
N HIS A 102 -3.89 -9.25 -27.07
CA HIS A 102 -3.50 -7.88 -26.71
C HIS A 102 -4.62 -7.18 -25.91
N ASN A 103 -5.87 -7.36 -26.33
CA ASN A 103 -7.04 -6.87 -25.60
C ASN A 103 -7.16 -7.46 -24.18
N ALA A 104 -6.94 -8.77 -24.04
CA ALA A 104 -6.95 -9.44 -22.75
C ALA A 104 -5.83 -8.93 -21.83
N VAL A 105 -4.64 -8.68 -22.37
CA VAL A 105 -3.52 -8.08 -21.62
C VAL A 105 -3.90 -6.68 -21.12
N HIS A 106 -4.47 -5.82 -21.98
CA HIS A 106 -4.95 -4.50 -21.55
C HIS A 106 -6.00 -4.60 -20.45
N LEU A 107 -6.99 -5.48 -20.58
CA LEU A 107 -7.99 -5.70 -19.54
C LEU A 107 -7.34 -6.13 -18.21
N ALA A 108 -6.42 -7.09 -18.23
CA ALA A 108 -5.74 -7.57 -17.03
C ALA A 108 -4.95 -6.45 -16.32
N VAL A 109 -4.19 -5.65 -17.09
CA VAL A 109 -3.45 -4.51 -16.56
C VAL A 109 -4.41 -3.45 -16.00
N GLY A 110 -5.46 -3.11 -16.74
CA GLY A 110 -6.45 -2.12 -16.32
C GLY A 110 -7.14 -2.51 -15.02
N LEU A 111 -7.59 -3.77 -14.91
CA LEU A 111 -8.22 -4.30 -13.69
C LEU A 111 -7.24 -4.30 -12.50
N ALA A 112 -5.98 -4.66 -12.70
CA ALA A 112 -4.95 -4.54 -11.66
C ALA A 112 -4.82 -3.09 -11.16
N GLY A 113 -4.85 -2.12 -12.08
CA GLY A 113 -4.84 -0.70 -11.75
C GLY A 113 -6.06 -0.25 -10.94
N LEU A 114 -7.26 -0.70 -11.31
CA LEU A 114 -8.49 -0.41 -10.58
C LEU A 114 -8.49 -0.95 -9.14
N VAL A 115 -7.79 -2.06 -8.88
CA VAL A 115 -7.61 -2.60 -7.53
C VAL A 115 -6.57 -1.81 -6.72
N LEU A 116 -5.54 -1.30 -7.37
CA LEU A 116 -4.35 -0.75 -6.71
C LEU A 116 -4.35 0.78 -6.53
N TRP A 117 -5.07 1.54 -7.36
CA TRP A 117 -4.93 3.01 -7.43
C TRP A 117 -5.21 3.74 -6.11
N ARG A 118 -6.13 3.23 -5.27
CA ARG A 118 -6.46 3.82 -3.96
C ARG A 118 -5.47 3.48 -2.85
N ARG A 119 -4.65 2.44 -3.03
CA ARG A 119 -3.79 1.90 -1.97
C ARG A 119 -2.49 2.71 -1.92
N PRO A 120 -2.09 3.30 -0.76
CA PRO A 120 -0.89 4.14 -0.67
C PRO A 120 0.40 3.48 -1.16
N GLY A 121 0.55 2.17 -0.94
CA GLY A 121 1.64 1.36 -1.50
C GLY A 121 1.35 0.81 -2.91
N GLY A 122 0.08 0.50 -3.19
CA GLY A 122 -0.33 -0.14 -4.46
C GLY A 122 -0.17 0.77 -5.68
N VAL A 123 -0.42 2.07 -5.57
CA VAL A 123 -0.32 3.01 -6.70
C VAL A 123 1.08 3.03 -7.32
N ARG A 124 2.13 2.94 -6.49
CA ARG A 124 3.53 2.92 -6.97
C ARG A 124 3.88 1.60 -7.61
N GLY A 125 3.45 0.49 -6.99
CA GLY A 125 3.61 -0.85 -7.55
C GLY A 125 2.94 -0.96 -8.91
N TYR A 126 1.73 -0.40 -9.06
CA TYR A 126 1.04 -0.33 -10.35
C TYR A 126 1.82 0.50 -11.38
N GLY A 127 2.32 1.69 -11.01
CA GLY A 127 3.16 2.50 -11.91
C GLY A 127 4.40 1.75 -12.40
N LEU A 128 5.09 1.01 -11.51
CA LEU A 128 6.24 0.18 -11.87
C LEU A 128 5.84 -0.99 -12.77
N LEU A 129 4.73 -1.66 -12.46
CA LEU A 129 4.19 -2.74 -13.29
C LEU A 129 3.92 -2.24 -14.72
N VAL A 130 3.26 -1.09 -14.86
CA VAL A 130 3.00 -0.45 -16.16
C VAL A 130 4.33 -0.11 -16.84
N ALA A 131 5.25 0.58 -16.17
CA ALA A 131 6.52 0.98 -16.76
C ALA A 131 7.33 -0.23 -17.29
N VAL A 132 7.47 -1.28 -16.49
CA VAL A 132 8.26 -2.46 -16.85
C VAL A 132 7.56 -3.28 -17.93
N LEU A 133 6.26 -3.55 -17.78
CA LEU A 133 5.51 -4.36 -18.74
C LEU A 133 5.51 -3.69 -20.12
N TYR A 134 5.17 -2.40 -20.19
CA TYR A 134 5.10 -1.70 -21.48
C TYR A 134 6.48 -1.39 -22.06
N ALA A 135 7.55 -1.31 -21.26
CA ALA A 135 8.90 -1.27 -21.79
C ALA A 135 9.27 -2.60 -22.46
N ALA A 136 8.89 -3.73 -21.85
CA ALA A 136 9.08 -5.04 -22.45
C ALA A 136 8.26 -5.19 -23.75
N VAL A 137 6.99 -4.76 -23.76
CA VAL A 137 6.15 -4.79 -24.97
C VAL A 137 6.68 -3.84 -26.04
N LEU A 138 7.22 -2.67 -25.69
CA LEU A 138 7.89 -1.77 -26.64
C LEU A 138 9.09 -2.47 -27.30
N VAL A 139 9.99 -3.05 -26.50
CA VAL A 139 11.15 -3.79 -27.02
C VAL A 139 10.70 -4.94 -27.92
N TYR A 140 9.69 -5.70 -27.48
CA TYR A 140 9.07 -6.75 -28.29
C TYR A 140 8.57 -6.19 -29.62
N GLY A 141 7.79 -5.12 -29.63
CA GLY A 141 7.23 -4.56 -30.86
C GLY A 141 8.25 -3.95 -31.81
N LEU A 142 9.41 -3.49 -31.31
CA LEU A 142 10.51 -3.06 -32.17
C LEU A 142 11.13 -4.21 -32.98
N VAL A 143 11.06 -5.45 -32.48
CA VAL A 143 11.63 -6.63 -33.16
C VAL A 143 10.57 -7.52 -33.82
N ALA A 144 9.35 -7.54 -33.28
CA ALA A 144 8.26 -8.43 -33.68
C ALA A 144 7.33 -7.84 -34.72
N ALA A 145 7.17 -6.52 -34.80
CA ALA A 145 6.16 -5.90 -35.66
C ALA A 145 6.27 -6.37 -37.12
N GLY A 146 5.16 -6.90 -37.65
CA GLY A 146 5.09 -7.40 -39.04
C GLY A 146 5.73 -8.78 -39.25
N ARG A 147 6.19 -9.46 -38.21
CA ARG A 147 6.71 -10.83 -38.28
C ARG A 147 5.58 -11.84 -38.06
N THR A 148 5.78 -13.05 -38.58
CA THR A 148 4.84 -14.18 -38.42
C THR A 148 4.66 -14.64 -36.97
N TRP A 149 5.53 -14.19 -36.06
CA TRP A 149 5.48 -14.49 -34.62
C TRP A 149 5.02 -13.27 -33.79
N ASP A 150 4.46 -12.25 -34.43
CA ASP A 150 3.85 -11.09 -33.79
C ASP A 150 2.52 -11.45 -33.10
N VAL A 151 2.59 -12.20 -32.01
CA VAL A 151 1.41 -12.69 -31.28
C VAL A 151 0.59 -11.58 -30.62
N LEU A 152 1.11 -10.35 -30.53
CA LEU A 152 0.40 -9.18 -30.00
C LEU A 152 -0.17 -8.27 -31.10
N ASN A 153 0.09 -8.57 -32.38
CA ASN A 153 -0.33 -7.76 -33.52
C ASN A 153 0.10 -6.29 -33.40
N VAL A 154 1.34 -6.02 -32.94
CA VAL A 154 1.77 -4.66 -32.65
C VAL A 154 2.23 -3.92 -33.91
N ASN A 155 1.83 -2.65 -34.01
CA ASN A 155 2.23 -1.76 -35.10
C ASN A 155 3.08 -0.58 -34.62
N ARG A 156 3.37 0.37 -35.52
CA ARG A 156 4.14 1.57 -35.19
C ARG A 156 3.43 2.50 -34.20
N ALA A 157 2.11 2.65 -34.31
CA ALA A 157 1.31 3.44 -33.39
C ALA A 157 1.29 2.79 -31.99
N ASP A 158 1.21 1.46 -31.91
CA ASP A 158 1.35 0.71 -30.66
C ASP A 158 2.68 1.03 -29.97
N ASN A 159 3.80 0.93 -30.69
CA ASN A 159 5.12 1.23 -30.12
C ASN A 159 5.21 2.67 -29.58
N LEU A 160 4.64 3.65 -30.27
CA LEU A 160 4.60 5.02 -29.74
C LEU A 160 3.75 5.10 -28.47
N LEU A 161 2.57 4.47 -28.47
CA LEU A 161 1.69 4.45 -27.31
C LEU A 161 2.33 3.72 -26.12
N HIS A 162 3.06 2.63 -26.36
CA HIS A 162 3.83 1.92 -25.35
C HIS A 162 4.92 2.80 -24.75
N LEU A 163 5.66 3.56 -25.56
CA LEU A 163 6.66 4.50 -25.05
C LEU A 163 6.02 5.56 -24.13
N VAL A 164 4.91 6.17 -24.57
CA VAL A 164 4.16 7.14 -23.73
C VAL A 164 3.70 6.48 -22.43
N THR A 165 3.20 5.26 -22.52
CA THR A 165 2.73 4.48 -21.37
C THR A 165 3.85 4.20 -20.36
N VAL A 166 5.07 3.89 -20.83
CA VAL A 166 6.25 3.72 -19.97
C VAL A 166 6.53 4.99 -19.18
N VAL A 167 6.55 6.15 -19.86
CA VAL A 167 6.79 7.44 -19.23
C VAL A 167 5.73 7.75 -18.17
N LEU A 168 4.45 7.51 -18.47
CA LEU A 168 3.36 7.73 -17.52
C LEU A 168 3.44 6.76 -16.32
N GLY A 169 3.77 5.49 -16.55
CA GLY A 169 3.99 4.50 -15.48
C GLY A 169 5.12 4.93 -14.54
N LEU A 170 6.25 5.38 -15.09
CA LEU A 170 7.36 5.93 -14.31
C LEU A 170 6.94 7.18 -13.52
N ALA A 171 6.17 8.09 -14.13
CA ALA A 171 5.64 9.27 -13.44
C ALA A 171 4.74 8.91 -12.24
N VAL A 172 3.90 7.88 -12.38
CA VAL A 172 3.08 7.35 -11.27
C VAL A 172 3.97 6.76 -10.17
N ALA A 173 4.95 5.95 -10.54
CA ALA A 173 5.84 5.23 -9.62
C ALA A 173 6.75 6.18 -8.82
N ALA A 174 7.35 7.16 -9.51
CA ALA A 174 8.33 8.09 -8.97
C ALA A 174 7.71 9.31 -8.29
N TRP A 175 6.38 9.40 -8.19
CA TRP A 175 5.72 10.59 -7.66
C TRP A 175 6.23 10.96 -6.25
N PRO A 176 6.56 12.25 -5.98
CA PRO A 176 7.09 12.67 -4.68
C PRO A 176 6.14 12.36 -3.51
N ARG A 177 6.71 11.94 -2.37
CA ARG A 177 5.94 11.91 -1.11
C ARG A 177 5.89 13.32 -0.54
N PRO A 178 4.75 13.78 0.00
CA PRO A 178 4.75 14.99 0.81
C PRO A 178 5.81 14.84 1.90
N ALA A 179 6.75 15.79 1.98
CA ALA A 179 7.69 15.82 3.09
C ALA A 179 6.86 15.92 4.37
N GLY A 180 6.94 14.90 5.23
CA GLY A 180 6.33 14.99 6.54
C GLY A 180 6.89 16.24 7.21
N ARG A 181 6.04 17.12 7.75
CA ARG A 181 6.53 18.23 8.57
C ARG A 181 7.41 17.61 9.64
N SER A 182 8.72 17.87 9.56
CA SER A 182 9.66 17.52 10.62
C SER A 182 9.04 18.08 11.89
N ARG A 183 8.69 17.22 12.85
CA ARG A 183 8.30 17.71 14.18
C ARG A 183 9.48 18.57 14.63
N GLY A 184 9.26 19.87 14.76
CA GLY A 184 10.28 20.77 15.31
C GLY A 184 10.77 20.17 16.63
N PRO A 185 12.07 20.35 16.97
CA PRO A 185 12.63 19.81 18.20
C PRO A 185 11.68 20.13 19.35
N ALA A 186 11.27 19.09 20.08
CA ALA A 186 10.40 19.23 21.24
C ALA A 186 11.01 20.31 22.13
N ALA A 187 10.27 21.40 22.37
CA ALA A 187 10.70 22.45 23.26
C ALA A 187 11.14 21.78 24.57
N ALA A 188 12.40 21.97 24.95
CA ALA A 188 12.96 21.36 26.13
C ALA A 188 12.11 21.75 27.36
N PRO A 189 11.89 20.83 28.32
CA PRO A 189 11.23 21.17 29.57
C PRO A 189 11.95 22.35 30.23
N GLY A 190 11.19 23.41 30.53
CA GLY A 190 11.73 24.59 31.21
C GLY A 190 12.30 24.20 32.59
N PRO A 191 13.40 24.83 33.02
CA PRO A 191 14.00 24.53 34.32
C PRO A 191 13.07 24.97 35.46
N HIS A 192 12.68 23.99 36.27
CA HIS A 192 12.46 24.07 37.72
C HIS A 192 11.64 25.26 38.26
N ASP A 193 10.37 25.01 38.61
CA ASP A 193 9.76 25.60 39.81
C ASP A 193 10.02 24.64 40.98
N THR A 194 11.20 24.78 41.59
CA THR A 194 11.46 24.30 42.95
C THR A 194 11.71 25.53 43.81
N ALA A 195 10.68 25.99 44.50
CA ALA A 195 10.76 26.84 45.69
C ALA A 195 9.48 26.65 46.51
#